data_AF-A0A7V2M8I2-F1
#
_entry.id   AF-A0A7V2M8I2-F1
#
_cell.length_a   1.000
_cell.length_b   1.000
_cell.length_c   1.000
_cell.angle_alpha   90.00
_cell.angle_beta   90.00
_cell.angle_gamma   90.00
#
_symmetry.space_group_name_H-M   'P 1'
#
loop_
_entity.id
_entity.type
_entity.pdbx_description
1 polymer ?
#
loop_
_entity_poly.entity_id
_entity_poly.type
_entity_poly.pdbx_seq_one_letter_code
_entity_poly.pdbx_strand_id
1 'polypeptide(L)'
;MNWRVIIRFSLNNDTTSALRNAVASLLQANGINRTATGTWESAAIPEAQAAQCIADVLTQLANPTGVGGVNPAAQLDHVWVYMDAA
;
A
#
# COMPACT_ATOMS: atom_id res chain seq x y z
N MET A 1 -15.13 11.26 -9.94
CA MET A 1 -15.05 12.12 -8.74
C MET A 1 -13.62 12.05 -8.20
N ASN A 2 -13.16 13.05 -7.45
CA ASN A 2 -11.87 12.95 -6.77
C ASN A 2 -12.06 12.44 -5.35
N TRP A 3 -11.12 11.63 -4.90
CA TRP A 3 -11.20 10.91 -3.64
C TRP A 3 -9.89 11.07 -2.88
N ARG A 4 -10.00 11.19 -1.56
CA ARG A 4 -8.87 11.03 -0.67
C ARG A 4 -8.81 9.56 -0.25
N VAL A 5 -7.61 9.00 -0.26
CA VAL A 5 -7.35 7.60 0.09
C VAL A 5 -6.35 7.57 1.23
N ILE A 6 -6.65 6.81 2.27
CA ILE A 6 -5.73 6.50 3.37
C ILE A 6 -5.56 4.97 3.41
N ILE A 7 -4.32 4.52 3.30
CA ILE A 7 -3.97 3.10 3.38
C ILE A 7 -3.04 2.91 4.56
N ARG A 8 -3.36 1.95 5.42
CA ARG A 8 -2.48 1.51 6.50
C ARG A 8 -2.27 0.02 6.43
N PHE A 9 -1.04 -0.44 6.55
CA PHE A 9 -0.74 -1.86 6.65
C PHE A 9 0.47 -2.15 7.53
N SER A 10 0.51 -3.38 8.03
CA SER A 10 1.64 -3.95 8.77
C SER A 10 1.94 -5.35 8.26
N LEU A 11 3.21 -5.73 8.35
CA LEU A 11 3.72 -7.02 7.89
C LEU A 11 4.48 -7.68 9.03
N ASN A 12 4.24 -8.96 9.24
CA ASN A 12 5.05 -9.79 10.11
C ASN A 12 6.23 -10.37 9.31
N ASN A 13 7.39 -10.51 9.95
CA ASN A 13 8.61 -11.13 9.38
C ASN A 13 9.18 -10.47 8.11
N ASP A 14 8.75 -9.26 7.72
CA ASP A 14 9.36 -8.46 6.64
C ASP A 14 10.64 -7.76 7.14
N THR A 15 11.66 -8.57 7.46
CA THR A 15 12.86 -8.16 8.23
C THR A 15 13.69 -7.06 7.58
N THR A 16 13.68 -6.95 6.26
CA THR A 16 14.36 -5.89 5.49
C THR A 16 13.41 -4.83 4.96
N SER A 17 12.12 -4.89 5.34
CA SER A 17 11.06 -4.07 4.77
C SER A 17 10.96 -4.20 3.23
N ALA A 18 11.37 -5.33 2.66
CA ALA A 18 11.43 -5.51 1.21
C ALA A 18 10.05 -5.39 0.57
N LEU A 19 9.05 -6.06 1.15
CA LEU A 19 7.67 -5.98 0.67
C LEU A 19 7.09 -4.59 0.94
N ARG A 20 7.30 -4.05 2.15
CA ARG A 20 6.84 -2.71 2.49
C ARG A 20 7.37 -1.65 1.52
N ASN A 21 8.63 -1.74 1.13
CA ASN A 21 9.27 -0.77 0.23
C ASN A 21 8.78 -0.94 -1.21
N ALA A 22 8.52 -2.17 -1.67
CA ALA A 22 7.89 -2.39 -2.98
C ALA A 22 6.49 -1.77 -3.04
N VAL A 23 5.66 -1.98 -2.02
CA VAL A 23 4.33 -1.38 -1.92
C VAL A 23 4.41 0.14 -1.78
N ALA A 24 5.37 0.66 -1.01
CA ALA A 24 5.57 2.10 -0.86
C ALA A 24 5.88 2.79 -2.21
N SER A 25 6.67 2.16 -3.08
CA SER A 25 6.93 2.67 -4.43
C SER A 25 5.66 2.73 -5.29
N LEU A 26 4.80 1.71 -5.22
CA LEU A 26 3.49 1.71 -5.92
C LEU A 26 2.59 2.85 -5.43
N LEU A 27 2.53 3.07 -4.11
CA LEU A 27 1.75 4.14 -3.49
C LEU A 27 2.25 5.52 -3.92
N GLN A 28 3.57 5.74 -3.86
CA GLN A 28 4.18 7.02 -4.22
C GLN A 28 4.03 7.34 -5.71
N ALA A 29 4.12 6.34 -6.59
CA ALA A 29 3.86 6.50 -8.02
C ALA A 29 2.43 7.00 -8.32
N ASN A 30 1.50 6.79 -7.39
CA ASN A 30 0.11 7.23 -7.47
C ASN A 30 -0.18 8.50 -6.65
N GLY A 31 0.84 9.19 -6.15
CA GLY A 31 0.67 10.40 -5.33
C GLY A 31 0.16 10.13 -3.91
N ILE A 32 0.23 8.88 -3.45
CA ILE A 32 -0.12 8.49 -2.07
C ILE A 32 1.15 8.47 -1.23
N ASN A 33 1.28 9.45 -0.33
CA ASN A 33 2.51 9.74 0.39
C ASN A 33 2.48 9.22 1.81
N ARG A 34 3.63 8.82 2.36
CA ARG A 34 3.73 8.35 3.74
C ARG A 34 3.49 9.51 4.72
N THR A 35 2.51 9.35 5.61
CA THR A 35 2.21 10.34 6.67
C THR A 35 2.62 9.85 8.05
N ALA A 36 2.64 8.54 8.27
CA ALA A 36 3.12 7.91 9.50
C ALA A 36 3.76 6.55 9.21
N THR A 37 4.27 5.87 10.23
CA THR A 37 4.75 4.49 10.07
C THR A 37 3.60 3.57 9.69
N GLY A 38 3.75 2.92 8.54
CA GLY A 38 2.73 2.01 8.02
C GLY A 38 1.46 2.71 7.57
N THR A 39 1.44 4.03 7.37
CA THR A 39 0.26 4.78 6.91
C THR A 39 0.64 5.73 5.76
N TRP A 40 -0.15 5.70 4.71
CA TRP A 40 0.00 6.49 3.49
C TRP A 40 -1.32 7.16 3.15
N GLU A 41 -1.24 8.37 2.62
CA GLU A 41 -2.39 9.21 2.34
C GLU A 41 -2.19 9.98 1.04
N SER A 42 -3.25 10.06 0.25
CA SER A 42 -3.29 10.86 -0.97
C SER A 42 -3.91 12.23 -0.71
N ALA A 43 -3.56 13.21 -1.53
CA ALA A 43 -4.48 14.30 -1.80
C ALA A 43 -5.70 13.77 -2.58
N ALA A 44 -6.63 14.64 -2.96
CA ALA A 44 -7.75 14.28 -3.82
C ALA A 44 -7.25 13.78 -5.19
N ILE A 45 -7.45 12.50 -5.50
CA ILE A 45 -7.05 11.86 -6.77
C ILE A 45 -8.27 11.29 -7.52
N PRO A 46 -8.21 11.12 -8.85
CA PRO A 46 -9.30 10.52 -9.61
C PRO A 46 -9.68 9.11 -9.09
N GLU A 47 -10.98 8.83 -9.01
CA GLU A 47 -11.52 7.55 -8.53
C GLU A 47 -10.92 6.31 -9.21
N ALA A 48 -10.78 6.34 -10.54
CA ALA A 48 -10.21 5.24 -11.28
C ALA A 48 -8.73 4.97 -10.91
N GLN A 49 -7.96 6.05 -10.67
CA GLN A 49 -6.59 5.94 -10.20
C GLN A 49 -6.53 5.38 -8.77
N ALA A 50 -7.40 5.86 -7.87
CA ALA A 50 -7.52 5.35 -6.52
C ALA A 50 -7.84 3.84 -6.50
N ALA A 51 -8.86 3.42 -7.26
CA ALA A 51 -9.28 2.03 -7.35
C ALA A 51 -8.16 1.12 -7.90
N GLN A 52 -7.48 1.56 -8.98
CA GLN A 52 -6.36 0.80 -9.54
C GLN A 52 -5.20 0.67 -8.55
N CYS A 53 -4.81 1.76 -7.89
CA CYS A 53 -3.73 1.74 -6.91
C CYS A 53 -4.06 0.80 -5.73
N ILE A 54 -5.29 0.85 -5.21
CA ILE A 54 -5.74 -0.06 -4.15
C ILE A 54 -5.66 -1.52 -4.61
N ALA A 55 -6.13 -1.83 -5.83
CA ALA A 55 -6.07 -3.18 -6.37
C ALA A 55 -4.62 -3.70 -6.50
N ASP A 56 -3.71 -2.87 -7.01
CA ASP A 56 -2.28 -3.22 -7.16
C ASP A 56 -1.62 -3.45 -5.80
N VAL A 57 -1.89 -2.59 -4.82
CA VAL A 57 -1.39 -2.72 -3.44
C VAL A 57 -1.89 -4.01 -2.80
N LEU A 58 -3.20 -4.30 -2.88
CA LEU A 58 -3.77 -5.52 -2.32
C LEU A 58 -3.22 -6.77 -3.01
N THR A 59 -3.03 -6.73 -4.32
CA THR A 59 -2.43 -7.84 -5.08
C THR A 59 -0.98 -8.09 -4.63
N GLN A 60 -0.20 -7.03 -4.47
CA GLN A 60 1.19 -7.13 -4.03
C GLN A 60 1.31 -7.66 -2.60
N LEU A 61 0.43 -7.21 -1.69
CA LEU A 61 0.38 -7.66 -0.30
C LEU A 61 -0.11 -9.11 -0.17
N ALA A 62 -1.02 -9.55 -1.05
CA ALA A 62 -1.53 -10.92 -1.07
C ALA A 62 -0.51 -11.93 -1.60
N ASN A 63 0.51 -11.48 -2.35
CA ASN A 63 1.58 -12.35 -2.86
C ASN A 63 3.00 -11.81 -2.53
N PRO A 64 3.43 -11.91 -1.24
CA PRO A 64 4.74 -11.42 -0.78
C PRO A 64 5.94 -11.99 -1.53
N THR A 65 5.84 -13.26 -1.96
CA THR A 65 6.95 -14.01 -2.57
C THR A 65 7.27 -13.58 -4.00
N GLY A 66 6.40 -12.78 -4.62
CA GLY A 66 6.65 -12.16 -5.93
C GLY A 66 7.68 -11.03 -5.89
N VAL A 67 8.04 -10.52 -4.70
CA VAL A 67 9.05 -9.46 -4.53
C VAL A 67 10.37 -10.08 -4.10
N GLY A 68 11.44 -9.80 -4.87
CA GLY A 68 12.79 -10.27 -4.55
C GLY A 68 13.28 -9.77 -3.19
N GLY A 69 13.91 -10.65 -2.41
CA GLY A 69 14.46 -10.31 -1.10
C GLY A 69 13.46 -10.30 0.05
N VAL A 70 12.19 -10.66 -0.20
CA VAL A 70 11.20 -10.87 0.86
C VAL A 70 11.48 -12.18 1.60
N ASN A 71 11.41 -12.13 2.93
CA ASN A 71 11.49 -13.32 3.77
C ASN A 71 10.33 -14.27 3.43
N PRO A 72 10.56 -15.57 3.18
CA PRO A 72 9.48 -16.53 2.90
C PRO A 72 8.41 -16.65 3.99
N ALA A 73 8.73 -16.28 5.24
CA ALA A 73 7.78 -16.23 6.35
C ALA A 73 7.06 -14.88 6.49
N ALA A 74 7.31 -13.92 5.58
CA ALA A 74 6.64 -12.64 5.58
C ALA A 74 5.16 -12.81 5.25
N GLN A 75 4.31 -12.17 6.06
CA GLN A 75 2.86 -12.26 5.90
C GLN A 75 2.19 -10.95 6.30
N LEU A 76 1.05 -10.68 5.69
CA LEU A 76 0.20 -9.55 6.06
C LEU A 76 -0.32 -9.74 7.49
N ASP A 77 -0.09 -8.74 8.34
CA ASP A 77 -0.68 -8.69 9.68
C ASP A 77 -2.07 -8.03 9.61
N HIS A 78 -2.12 -6.83 9.04
CA HIS A 78 -3.37 -6.12 8.79
C HIS A 78 -3.24 -5.15 7.61
N VAL A 79 -4.37 -4.87 6.97
CA VAL A 79 -4.54 -3.79 5.98
C VAL A 79 -5.85 -3.06 6.24
N TRP A 80 -5.79 -1.74 6.23
CA TRP A 80 -6.91 -0.83 6.45
C TRP A 80 -6.92 0.12 5.26
N VAL A 81 -8.05 0.24 4.59
CA VAL A 81 -8.25 1.18 3.48
C VAL A 81 -9.45 2.04 3.84
N TYR A 82 -9.23 3.35 3.86
CA TYR A 82 -10.27 4.35 4.01
C TYR A 82 -10.28 5.24 2.77
N MET A 83 -11.47 5.56 2.28
CA MET A 83 -11.66 6.35 1.08
C MET A 83 -12.93 7.19 1.21
N ASP A 84 -12.80 8.50 1.01
CA ASP A 84 -13.90 9.45 1.03
C ASP A 84 -13.83 10.44 -0.13
N ALA A 85 -15.01 10.97 -0.50
CA ALA A 85 -15.09 12.03 -1.49
C ALA A 85 -14.39 13.26 -0.92
N ALA A 86 -13.47 13.82 -1.72
CA ALA A 86 -12.70 15.00 -1.34
C ALA A 86 -13.41 16.30 -1.71
#